data_AF-A0A850LK34-F1
#
_entry.id   AF-A0A850LK34-F1
#
_cell.length_a   1.000
_cell.length_b   1.000
_cell.length_c   1.000
_cell.angle_alpha   90.00
_cell.angle_beta   90.00
_cell.angle_gamma   90.00
#
_symmetry.space_group_name_H-M   'P 1'
#
loop_
_entity.id
_entity.type
_entity.pdbx_description
1 polymer ?
#
loop_
_entity_poly.entity_id
_entity_poly.type
_entity_poly.pdbx_seq_one_letter_code
_entity_poly.pdbx_strand_id
1 'polypeptide(L)'
;MTLKPSLALAALSLAIATSALAGAAIQTGDTAKGAVLTDGNGLSLYTFDKDTPAVSNCYDDCAAKWPPLEAANTARPQGEFGIVLRADGSRQWTHKGMPLYTWIKDAKAGDISGDGVKGVWHLARP
;
A
#
# COMPACT_ATOMS: atom_id res chain seq x y z
N MET A 1 -48.84 -49.02 -5.04
CA MET A 1 -48.26 -48.60 -3.75
C MET A 1 -46.75 -48.49 -3.91
N THR A 2 -46.28 -47.29 -4.23
CA THR A 2 -44.88 -46.92 -4.48
C THR A 2 -44.30 -46.27 -3.24
N LEU A 3 -43.21 -46.80 -2.68
CA LEU A 3 -42.32 -46.02 -1.81
C LEU A 3 -40.86 -46.45 -2.06
N LYS A 4 -40.08 -45.54 -2.65
CA LYS A 4 -38.62 -45.58 -2.76
C LYS A 4 -38.03 -44.90 -1.51
N PRO A 5 -37.02 -45.49 -0.83
CA PRO A 5 -36.24 -44.76 0.16
C PRO A 5 -35.09 -44.05 -0.56
N SER A 6 -35.18 -42.72 -0.68
CA SER A 6 -34.04 -41.87 -1.03
C SER A 6 -33.25 -41.59 0.25
N LEU A 7 -32.04 -42.14 0.36
CA LEU A 7 -31.08 -41.74 1.39
C LEU A 7 -30.54 -40.34 1.05
N ALA A 8 -30.75 -39.38 1.95
CA ALA A 8 -30.15 -38.06 1.88
C ALA A 8 -28.70 -38.10 2.39
N LEU A 9 -27.74 -37.69 1.56
CA LEU A 9 -26.37 -37.40 2.00
C LEU A 9 -26.35 -36.00 2.65
N ALA A 10 -26.03 -35.94 3.94
CA ALA A 10 -25.71 -34.69 4.61
C ALA A 10 -24.27 -34.28 4.26
N ALA A 11 -24.12 -33.20 3.49
CA ALA A 11 -22.82 -32.60 3.20
C ALA A 11 -22.44 -31.63 4.33
N LEU A 12 -21.40 -31.97 5.09
CA LEU A 12 -20.81 -31.11 6.12
C LEU A 12 -19.85 -30.13 5.44
N SER A 13 -20.26 -28.88 5.26
CA SER A 13 -19.41 -27.82 4.70
C SER A 13 -18.40 -27.34 5.75
N LEU A 14 -17.11 -27.67 5.58
CA LEU A 14 -16.02 -27.01 6.30
C LEU A 14 -15.86 -25.59 5.74
N ALA A 15 -16.27 -24.58 6.52
CA ALA A 15 -15.91 -23.20 6.25
C ALA A 15 -14.44 -22.99 6.64
N ILE A 16 -13.56 -22.90 5.65
CA ILE A 16 -12.16 -22.50 5.84
C ILE A 16 -12.15 -20.97 5.93
N ALA A 17 -12.02 -20.43 7.14
CA ALA A 17 -11.74 -19.01 7.33
C ALA A 17 -10.27 -18.76 6.96
N THR A 18 -10.02 -18.35 5.72
CA THR A 18 -8.73 -17.81 5.32
C THR A 18 -8.59 -16.41 5.90
N SER A 19 -7.89 -16.30 7.02
CA SER A 19 -7.40 -15.01 7.52
C SER A 19 -6.43 -14.44 6.47
N ALA A 20 -6.93 -13.49 5.68
CA ALA A 20 -6.13 -12.75 4.72
C ALA A 20 -5.05 -11.99 5.48
N LEU A 21 -3.80 -12.43 5.32
CA LEU A 21 -2.64 -11.66 5.71
C LEU A 21 -2.62 -10.46 4.76
N ALA A 22 -3.24 -9.35 5.17
CA ALA A 22 -3.21 -8.09 4.43
C ALA A 22 -1.77 -7.55 4.44
N GLY A 23 -0.92 -8.08 3.57
CA GLY A 23 0.25 -7.32 3.14
C GLY A 23 -0.24 -5.99 2.61
N ALA A 24 0.43 -4.90 2.98
CA ALA A 24 0.09 -3.55 2.50
C ALA A 24 0.11 -3.54 0.97
N ALA A 25 -1.05 -3.80 0.37
CA ALA A 25 -1.23 -3.82 -1.06
C ALA A 25 -1.32 -2.36 -1.49
N ILE A 26 -0.44 -1.94 -2.39
CA ILE A 26 -0.59 -0.65 -3.04
C ILE A 26 -1.80 -0.75 -3.96
N GLN A 27 -2.70 0.22 -3.85
CA GLN A 27 -3.93 0.30 -4.63
C GLN A 27 -3.98 1.60 -5.42
N THR A 28 -4.98 1.74 -6.28
CA THR A 28 -5.35 3.02 -6.88
C THR A 28 -6.64 3.51 -6.22
N GLY A 29 -6.67 4.76 -5.80
CA GLY A 29 -7.83 5.41 -5.19
C GLY A 29 -8.16 6.73 -5.87
N ASP A 30 -9.43 7.13 -5.78
CA ASP A 30 -9.91 8.40 -6.32
C ASP A 30 -9.84 9.52 -5.28
N THR A 31 -9.42 10.70 -5.71
CA THR A 31 -9.33 11.91 -4.88
C THR A 31 -9.89 13.12 -5.61
N ALA A 32 -10.00 14.26 -4.93
CA ALA A 32 -10.34 15.53 -5.56
C ALA A 32 -9.34 15.97 -6.64
N LYS A 33 -8.12 15.39 -6.68
CA LYS A 33 -7.09 15.64 -7.71
C LYS A 33 -6.95 14.48 -8.70
N GLY A 34 -7.97 13.63 -8.82
CA GLY A 34 -8.01 12.44 -9.68
C GLY A 34 -7.42 11.20 -9.03
N ALA A 35 -7.15 10.18 -9.86
CA ALA A 35 -6.60 8.91 -9.42
C ALA A 35 -5.17 9.07 -8.88
N VAL A 36 -4.89 8.42 -7.75
CA VAL A 36 -3.60 8.38 -7.06
C VAL A 36 -3.32 6.97 -6.56
N LEU A 37 -2.07 6.69 -6.23
CA LEU A 37 -1.70 5.48 -5.51
C LEU A 37 -2.03 5.64 -4.02
N THR A 38 -2.52 4.56 -3.41
CA THR A 38 -2.83 4.49 -1.98
C THR A 38 -2.20 3.27 -1.33
N ASP A 39 -2.02 3.31 -0.02
CA ASP A 39 -1.71 2.11 0.76
C ASP A 39 -2.93 1.17 0.88
N GLY A 40 -2.77 0.06 1.59
CA GLY A 40 -3.84 -0.93 1.80
C GLY A 40 -4.99 -0.44 2.69
N ASN A 41 -4.84 0.72 3.34
CA ASN A 41 -5.89 1.39 4.11
C ASN A 41 -6.57 2.52 3.31
N GLY A 42 -6.15 2.75 2.06
CA GLY A 42 -6.65 3.80 1.20
C GLY A 42 -6.01 5.17 1.43
N LEU A 43 -4.97 5.29 2.26
CA LEU A 43 -4.25 6.56 2.44
C LEU A 43 -3.41 6.88 1.22
N SER A 44 -3.44 8.13 0.77
CA SER A 44 -2.66 8.59 -0.39
C SER A 44 -1.16 8.41 -0.18
N LEU A 45 -0.48 8.01 -1.25
CA LEU A 45 0.96 7.87 -1.28
C LEU A 45 1.62 9.05 -1.99
N TYR A 46 2.86 9.33 -1.58
CA TYR A 46 3.61 10.49 -2.02
C TYR A 46 5.03 10.13 -2.43
N THR A 47 5.61 10.95 -3.32
CA THR A 47 7.03 10.98 -3.64
C THR A 47 7.67 12.29 -3.15
N PHE A 48 8.99 12.24 -2.94
CA PHE A 48 9.78 13.36 -2.43
C PHE A 48 10.81 13.81 -3.47
N ASP A 49 10.82 15.09 -3.85
CA ASP A 49 11.71 15.62 -4.89
C ASP A 49 13.20 15.55 -4.53
N LYS A 50 13.53 15.43 -3.24
CA LYS A 50 14.92 15.28 -2.82
C LYS A 50 15.39 13.84 -2.87
N ASP A 51 14.51 12.87 -3.10
CA ASP A 51 14.92 11.49 -3.33
C ASP A 51 15.48 11.34 -4.75
N THR A 52 16.29 10.30 -4.94
CA THR A 52 16.69 9.86 -6.29
C THR A 52 16.12 8.48 -6.54
N PRO A 53 16.11 7.98 -7.80
CA PRO A 53 15.67 6.62 -8.06
C PRO A 53 16.37 5.61 -7.15
N ALA A 54 15.57 4.79 -6.45
CA ALA A 54 15.98 3.78 -5.49
C ALA A 54 16.84 4.31 -4.31
N VAL A 55 16.75 5.59 -3.95
CA VAL A 55 17.41 6.14 -2.75
C VAL A 55 16.48 7.13 -2.07
N SER A 56 16.14 6.86 -0.81
CA SER A 56 15.48 7.81 0.08
C SER A 56 16.51 8.74 0.71
N ASN A 57 16.21 10.04 0.76
CA ASN A 57 16.89 11.06 1.56
C ASN A 57 16.03 11.53 2.74
N CYS A 58 14.84 10.95 2.93
CA CYS A 58 13.95 11.24 4.06
C CYS A 58 14.22 10.31 5.25
N TYR A 59 14.89 10.85 6.27
CA TYR A 59 15.21 10.16 7.53
C TYR A 59 14.87 11.03 8.75
N ASP A 60 14.94 10.45 9.94
CA ASP A 60 14.71 11.11 11.22
C ASP A 60 13.36 11.86 11.25
N ASP A 61 13.36 13.15 11.60
CA ASP A 61 12.17 14.01 11.62
C ASP A 61 11.41 14.04 10.29
N CYS A 62 12.09 13.81 9.17
CA CYS A 62 11.42 13.67 7.88
C CYS A 62 10.54 12.42 7.89
N ALA A 63 11.11 11.27 8.23
CA ALA A 63 10.41 9.98 8.27
C ALA A 63 9.34 9.93 9.37
N ALA A 64 9.49 10.69 10.45
CA ALA A 64 8.45 10.83 11.47
C ALA A 64 7.18 11.52 10.94
N LYS A 65 7.32 12.43 9.97
CA LYS A 65 6.18 13.15 9.38
C LYS A 65 5.71 12.52 8.07
N TRP A 66 6.64 11.90 7.35
CA TRP A 66 6.46 11.19 6.10
C TRP A 66 6.90 9.73 6.27
N PRO A 67 6.09 8.89 6.93
CA PRO A 67 6.47 7.51 7.14
C PRO A 67 6.73 6.79 5.81
N PRO A 68 7.84 6.06 5.67
CA PRO A 68 8.08 5.26 4.48
C PRO A 68 7.03 4.16 4.37
N LEU A 69 6.55 3.90 3.15
CA LEU A 69 5.68 2.76 2.90
C LEU A 69 6.52 1.48 2.95
N GLU A 70 6.51 0.81 4.11
CA GLU A 70 7.31 -0.37 4.34
C GLU A 70 6.92 -1.55 3.42
N ALA A 71 7.94 -2.25 2.94
CA ALA A 71 7.78 -3.48 2.17
C ALA A 71 8.09 -4.69 3.05
N ALA A 72 7.12 -5.58 3.23
CA ALA A 72 7.31 -6.83 3.98
C ALA A 72 8.47 -7.66 3.42
N ASN A 73 9.19 -8.42 4.24
CA ASN A 73 10.34 -9.25 3.82
C ASN A 73 10.03 -10.25 2.67
N THR A 74 8.79 -10.70 2.60
CA THR A 74 8.30 -11.58 1.53
C THR A 74 7.91 -10.84 0.26
N ALA A 75 7.74 -9.51 0.30
CA ALA A 75 7.38 -8.70 -0.84
C ALA A 75 8.45 -8.76 -1.95
N ARG A 76 7.96 -8.70 -3.20
CA ARG A 76 8.76 -8.74 -4.42
C ARG A 76 8.33 -7.61 -5.35
N PRO A 77 9.28 -6.98 -6.07
CA PRO A 77 8.97 -6.03 -7.14
C PRO A 77 8.02 -6.61 -8.18
N GLN A 78 7.17 -5.78 -8.77
CA GLN A 78 6.26 -6.15 -9.85
C GLN A 78 5.87 -4.93 -10.68
N GLY A 79 5.94 -5.04 -12.02
CA GLY A 79 5.62 -3.93 -12.91
C GLY A 79 6.50 -2.72 -12.62
N GLU A 80 5.88 -1.56 -12.39
CA GLU A 80 6.58 -0.31 -12.03
C GLU A 80 6.88 -0.20 -10.54
N PHE A 81 6.47 -1.17 -9.73
CA PHE A 81 6.75 -1.20 -8.29
C PHE A 81 8.06 -1.92 -8.01
N GLY A 82 8.96 -1.23 -7.34
CA GLY A 82 10.25 -1.75 -6.87
C GLY A 82 10.35 -1.73 -5.36
N ILE A 83 11.45 -2.26 -4.81
CA ILE A 83 11.75 -2.19 -3.39
C ILE A 83 13.20 -1.72 -3.22
N VAL A 84 13.42 -0.75 -2.34
CA VAL A 84 14.74 -0.28 -1.92
C VAL A 84 15.06 -0.78 -0.51
N LEU A 85 16.34 -1.10 -0.26
CA LEU A 85 16.88 -1.23 1.09
C LEU A 85 17.37 0.15 1.56
N ARG A 86 16.73 0.68 2.60
CA ARG A 86 17.10 1.98 3.18
C ARG A 86 18.38 1.86 4.00
N ALA A 87 19.06 2.98 4.23
CA ALA A 87 20.27 3.02 5.05
C ALA A 87 20.06 2.57 6.50
N ASP A 88 18.84 2.71 7.02
CA ASP A 88 18.42 2.23 8.35
C ASP A 88 18.13 0.71 8.39
N GLY A 89 18.29 0.01 7.26
CA GLY A 89 18.06 -1.43 7.12
C GLY A 89 16.61 -1.83 6.83
N SER A 90 15.66 -0.90 6.86
CA SER A 90 14.27 -1.17 6.50
C SER A 90 14.09 -1.28 4.97
N ARG A 91 13.01 -1.95 4.56
CA ARG A 91 12.65 -2.08 3.14
C ARG A 91 11.47 -1.17 2.84
N GLN A 92 11.54 -0.45 1.73
CA GLN A 92 10.51 0.50 1.33
C GLN A 92 10.07 0.26 -0.10
N TRP A 93 8.76 0.38 -0.33
CA TRP A 93 8.21 0.35 -1.68
C TRP A 93 8.57 1.59 -2.48
N THR A 94 8.76 1.38 -3.78
CA THR A 94 8.98 2.43 -4.77
C THR A 94 7.98 2.28 -5.90
N HIS A 95 7.64 3.38 -6.57
CA HIS A 95 6.90 3.36 -7.84
C HIS A 95 7.66 4.19 -8.87
N LYS A 96 7.86 3.63 -10.08
CA LYS A 96 8.71 4.24 -11.12
C LYS A 96 10.11 4.61 -10.58
N GLY A 97 10.62 3.78 -9.67
CA GLY A 97 11.90 3.96 -9.00
C GLY A 97 11.90 4.94 -7.83
N MET A 98 10.84 5.72 -7.59
CA MET A 98 10.81 6.72 -6.50
C MET A 98 10.25 6.13 -5.20
N PRO A 99 10.88 6.37 -4.03
CA PRO A 99 10.38 5.91 -2.74
C PRO A 99 8.99 6.47 -2.42
N LEU A 100 8.14 5.62 -1.86
CA LEU A 100 6.75 5.95 -1.52
C LEU A 100 6.60 6.20 -0.02
N TYR A 101 5.84 7.24 0.32
CA TYR A 101 5.57 7.63 1.71
C TYR A 101 4.08 7.85 1.94
N THR A 102 3.66 7.71 3.19
CA THR A 102 2.38 8.25 3.66
C THR A 102 2.60 9.64 4.30
N TRP A 103 1.53 10.35 4.58
CA TRP A 103 1.58 11.64 5.26
C TRP A 103 0.83 11.58 6.59
N ILE A 104 1.48 11.99 7.68
CA ILE A 104 0.93 11.83 9.04
C ILE A 104 -0.39 12.59 9.29
N LYS A 105 -0.75 13.57 8.46
CA LYS A 105 -2.02 14.31 8.62
C LYS A 105 -3.16 13.77 7.76
N ASP A 106 -2.90 12.81 6.88
CA ASP A 106 -3.96 12.10 6.18
C ASP A 106 -4.51 11.01 7.11
N ALA A 107 -5.83 10.97 7.27
CA ALA A 107 -6.48 10.10 8.25
C ALA A 107 -7.49 9.14 7.63
N LYS A 108 -7.92 9.39 6.39
CA LYS A 108 -8.89 8.55 5.67
C LYS A 108 -8.62 8.56 4.17
N ALA A 109 -9.23 7.59 3.49
CA ALA A 109 -9.18 7.52 2.04
C ALA A 109 -9.66 8.81 1.37
N GLY A 110 -8.95 9.24 0.34
CA GLY A 110 -9.21 10.48 -0.38
C GLY A 110 -8.53 11.72 0.21
N ASP A 111 -7.95 11.65 1.42
CA ASP A 111 -7.15 12.74 1.97
C ASP A 111 -5.86 12.90 1.15
N ILE A 112 -5.51 14.15 0.85
CA ILE A 112 -4.38 14.52 -0.02
C ILE A 112 -3.62 15.73 0.55
N SER A 113 -3.61 15.89 1.87
CA SER A 113 -3.12 17.11 2.53
C SER A 113 -1.59 17.25 2.51
N GLY A 114 -0.88 16.20 2.12
CA GLY A 114 0.55 16.20 1.91
C GLY A 114 0.98 16.82 0.57
N ASP A 115 0.09 16.87 -0.42
CA ASP A 115 0.44 17.33 -1.75
C ASP A 115 0.85 18.81 -1.74
N GLY A 116 2.03 19.10 -2.29
CA GLY A 116 2.60 20.45 -2.34
C GLY A 116 3.19 20.95 -1.01
N VAL A 117 3.27 20.12 0.04
CA VAL A 117 3.93 20.52 1.30
C VAL A 117 5.37 20.94 0.99
N LYS A 118 5.72 22.18 1.36
CA LYS A 118 7.03 22.81 1.06
C LYS A 118 7.40 22.81 -0.44
N GLY A 119 6.46 22.55 -1.34
CA GLY A 119 6.68 22.48 -2.79
C GLY A 119 7.54 21.31 -3.27
N VAL A 120 7.77 20.28 -2.44
CA VAL A 120 8.69 19.16 -2.74
C VAL A 120 8.07 17.78 -2.53
N TRP A 121 6.79 17.73 -2.19
CA TRP A 121 6.04 16.50 -1.95
C TRP A 121 4.88 16.43 -2.92
N HIS A 122 4.72 15.31 -3.61
CA HIS A 122 3.74 15.16 -4.68
C HIS A 122 3.00 13.85 -4.56
N LEU A 123 1.71 13.85 -4.90
CA LEU A 123 0.92 12.62 -5.00
C LEU A 123 1.56 11.63 -5.98
N ALA A 124 1.78 10.41 -5.52
CA ALA A 124 2.17 9.31 -6.38
C ALA A 124 0.98 8.90 -7.24
N ARG A 125 1.17 8.80 -8.55
CA ARG A 125 0.12 8.46 -9.51
C ARG A 125 0.44 7.15 -10.23
N PRO A 126 -0.58 6.34 -10.58
CA PRO A 126 -0.41 5.14 -11.40
C PRO A 126 0.34 5.40 -12.70
#